data_AF-A0A443SVE2-F1
#
_entry.id   AF-A0A443SVE2-F1
#
_cell.length_a   1.000
_cell.length_b   1.000
_cell.length_c   1.000
_cell.angle_alpha   90.00
_cell.angle_beta   90.00
_cell.angle_gamma   90.00
#
_symmetry.space_group_name_H-M   'P 1'
#
loop_
_entity.id
_entity.type
_entity.pdbx_description
1 polymer ?
#
loop_
_entity_poly.entity_id
_entity_poly.type
_entity_poly.pdbx_seq_one_letter_code
_entity_poly.pdbx_strand_id
1 'polypeptide(L)'
;NPFSFYRRVAKRTKDAYELCLQRKKEKPERTVLLVPQGSQLRLSCATLCLKPKESARNIWRFSPQKLLHIQPLDVNNDRLHIASDLALEIKDATLDDNGTYYCIYNRRLMAMHTVDVVPNEPNRIILERKRLSGKSEAKVLKTWLLKENNLKLYTKWSEWSTCSRCDRTGLRKKYGICTLKKIYMSEKSKPVDIPLTLHDLNAYEMTEIPCRSSMLPDKIANLKFVKERASETLYGFCNVSCPNTGIEFVTDSSGKIIETVDKSKNLYSFKQKLPDLPGFVKRAYVYEEEATKIVLKCPG
;
A
#
# COMPACT_ATOMS: atom_id res chain seq x y z
N ASN A 1 31.52 -10.49 -6.91
CA ASN A 1 30.09 -10.73 -6.65
C ASN A 1 29.28 -9.79 -7.54
N PRO A 2 28.90 -10.20 -8.76
CA PRO A 2 28.08 -9.39 -9.66
C PRO A 2 26.63 -9.42 -9.13
N PHE A 3 25.85 -8.37 -9.38
CA PHE A 3 24.44 -8.18 -8.93
C PHE A 3 24.23 -7.51 -7.56
N SER A 4 24.72 -6.27 -7.42
CA SER A 4 24.05 -5.27 -6.57
C SER A 4 24.05 -3.91 -7.28
N PHE A 5 23.17 -3.77 -8.27
CA PHE A 5 22.78 -2.47 -8.83
C PHE A 5 21.28 -2.26 -8.64
N TYR A 6 20.76 -2.55 -7.45
CA TYR A 6 19.47 -1.97 -7.08
C TYR A 6 19.69 -0.47 -6.94
N ARG A 7 19.21 0.31 -7.90
CA ARG A 7 19.20 1.76 -7.76
C ARG A 7 18.37 2.09 -6.53
N ARG A 8 19.00 2.68 -5.50
CA ARG A 8 18.36 3.07 -4.23
C ARG A 8 17.20 4.07 -4.42
N VAL A 9 17.18 4.74 -5.58
CA VAL A 9 16.04 5.50 -6.08
C VAL A 9 15.65 4.92 -7.43
N ALA A 10 14.41 4.42 -7.53
CA ALA A 10 13.89 3.85 -8.75
C ALA A 10 13.84 4.89 -9.89
N LYS A 11 14.16 4.45 -11.11
CA LYS A 11 13.98 5.28 -12.31
C LYS A 11 12.48 5.49 -12.54
N ARG A 12 12.08 6.72 -12.84
CA ARG A 12 10.70 7.06 -13.18
C ARG A 12 10.52 7.11 -14.69
N THR A 13 9.41 6.55 -15.18
CA THR A 13 8.98 6.62 -16.57
C THR A 13 7.88 7.69 -16.72
N LYS A 14 7.56 8.05 -17.96
CA LYS A 14 6.45 8.96 -18.25
C LYS A 14 5.12 8.35 -17.79
N ASP A 15 4.90 7.08 -18.07
CA ASP A 15 3.67 6.35 -17.70
C ASP A 15 3.49 6.30 -16.17
N ALA A 16 4.57 6.09 -15.40
CA ALA A 16 4.52 6.12 -13.95
C ALA A 16 4.13 7.51 -13.40
N TYR A 17 4.57 8.59 -14.07
CA TYR A 17 4.17 9.95 -13.72
C TYR A 17 2.71 10.22 -14.05
N GLU A 18 2.21 9.77 -15.20
CA GLU A 18 0.79 9.90 -15.58
C GLU A 18 -0.13 9.10 -14.64
N LEU A 19 0.25 7.87 -14.28
CA LEU A 19 -0.45 7.07 -13.26
C LEU A 19 -0.44 7.75 -11.88
N CYS A 20 0.66 8.40 -11.52
CA CYS A 20 0.73 9.18 -10.27
C CYS A 20 -0.29 10.31 -10.29
N LEU A 21 -0.38 11.08 -11.39
CA LEU A 21 -1.34 12.19 -11.51
C LEU A 21 -2.79 11.73 -11.34
N GLN A 22 -3.13 10.55 -11.89
CA GLN A 22 -4.48 9.97 -11.74
C GLN A 22 -4.81 9.56 -10.31
N ARG A 23 -3.81 9.15 -9.53
CA ARG A 23 -3.97 8.65 -8.14
C ARG A 23 -3.58 9.69 -7.09
N LYS A 24 -3.23 10.90 -7.54
CA LYS A 24 -2.69 11.95 -6.68
C LYS A 24 -3.74 12.34 -5.64
N LYS A 25 -3.36 12.26 -4.37
CA LYS A 25 -4.19 12.79 -3.28
C LYS A 25 -4.08 14.31 -3.26
N GLU A 26 -5.19 15.00 -3.01
CA GLU A 26 -5.19 16.45 -2.88
C GLU A 26 -4.57 16.91 -1.56
N LYS A 27 -4.80 16.14 -0.49
CA LYS A 27 -4.38 16.48 0.86
C LYS A 27 -3.26 15.56 1.35
N PRO A 28 -2.27 16.09 2.09
CA PRO A 28 -1.23 15.29 2.69
C PRO A 28 -1.77 14.23 3.64
N GLU A 29 -1.21 13.04 3.54
CA GLU A 29 -1.58 11.90 4.38
C GLU A 29 -0.85 11.96 5.73
N ARG A 30 -1.58 11.74 6.83
CA ARG A 30 -1.03 11.52 8.17
C ARG A 30 -1.42 10.13 8.65
N THR A 31 -0.45 9.28 8.94
CA THR A 31 -0.74 7.93 9.45
C THR A 31 0.13 7.58 10.63
N VAL A 32 -0.44 6.80 11.54
CA VAL A 32 0.30 6.12 12.60
C VAL A 32 0.33 4.64 12.27
N LEU A 33 1.53 4.10 12.12
CA LEU A 33 1.78 2.74 11.68
C LEU A 33 2.49 1.99 12.80
N LEU A 34 1.91 0.86 13.18
CA LEU A 34 2.53 -0.10 14.08
C LEU A 34 2.99 -1.28 13.24
N VAL A 35 4.28 -1.59 13.28
CA VAL A 35 4.87 -2.67 12.49
C VAL A 35 5.70 -3.60 13.37
N PRO A 36 5.60 -4.93 13.21
CA PRO A 36 6.51 -5.85 13.87
C PRO A 36 7.95 -5.66 13.37
N GLN A 37 8.92 -5.83 14.27
CA GLN A 37 10.34 -5.87 13.91
C GLN A 37 10.61 -6.91 12.81
N GLY A 38 11.49 -6.58 11.87
CA GLY A 38 11.82 -7.37 10.70
C GLY A 38 10.84 -7.27 9.54
N SER A 39 9.74 -6.53 9.71
CA SER A 39 8.76 -6.34 8.64
C SER A 39 9.28 -5.41 7.54
N GLN A 40 8.75 -5.57 6.33
CA GLN A 40 8.92 -4.57 5.27
C GLN A 40 7.87 -3.46 5.43
N LEU A 41 8.32 -2.22 5.43
CA LEU A 41 7.49 -1.03 5.51
C LEU A 41 7.46 -0.30 4.17
N ARG A 42 6.32 0.29 3.83
CA ARG A 42 6.17 1.16 2.66
C ARG A 42 5.37 2.39 3.04
N LEU A 43 6.00 3.55 2.96
CA LEU A 43 5.44 4.85 3.33
C LEU A 43 5.12 5.65 2.07
N SER A 44 3.86 6.05 1.91
CA SER A 44 3.35 6.67 0.69
C SER A 44 3.55 8.18 0.66
N CYS A 45 4.05 8.73 -0.45
CA CYS A 45 4.05 10.17 -0.69
C CYS A 45 3.03 10.56 -1.80
N ALA A 46 1.79 10.08 -1.66
CA ALA A 46 0.76 10.12 -2.72
C ALA A 46 0.29 11.52 -3.18
N THR A 47 0.69 12.60 -2.50
CA THR A 47 0.36 13.98 -2.93
C THR A 47 1.40 14.57 -3.88
N LEU A 48 2.57 13.93 -4.02
CA LEU A 48 3.67 14.40 -4.85
C LEU A 48 3.80 13.53 -6.09
N CYS A 49 3.85 14.17 -7.25
CA CYS A 49 4.20 13.53 -8.51
C CYS A 49 5.37 14.30 -9.12
N LEU A 50 6.47 13.60 -9.35
CA LEU A 50 7.70 14.17 -9.91
C LEU A 50 7.92 13.61 -11.31
N LYS A 51 8.28 14.48 -12.25
CA LYS A 51 8.64 14.12 -13.61
C LYS A 51 9.91 13.25 -13.61
N PRO A 52 10.14 12.43 -14.66
CA PRO A 52 11.30 11.54 -14.76
C PRO A 52 12.67 12.20 -14.54
N LYS A 53 12.83 13.49 -14.89
CA LYS A 53 14.09 14.24 -14.77
C LYS A 53 14.28 14.91 -13.40
N GLU A 54 13.21 15.09 -12.62
CA GLU A 54 13.30 15.75 -11.31
C GLU A 54 13.92 14.80 -10.28
N SER A 55 14.72 15.30 -9.34
CA SER A 55 15.33 14.45 -8.31
C SER A 55 14.33 14.10 -7.21
N ALA A 56 14.26 12.82 -6.85
CA ALA A 56 13.59 12.36 -5.62
C ALA A 56 14.55 12.27 -4.42
N ARG A 57 15.84 12.58 -4.61
CA ARG A 57 16.79 12.62 -3.49
C ARG A 57 16.36 13.73 -2.54
N ASN A 58 16.41 13.44 -1.24
CA ASN A 58 16.12 14.40 -0.17
C ASN A 58 14.63 14.81 0.01
N ILE A 59 13.67 14.12 -0.62
CA ILE A 59 12.24 14.39 -0.33
C ILE A 59 11.82 13.82 1.03
N TRP A 60 12.50 12.76 1.50
CA TRP A 60 12.22 12.15 2.79
C TRP A 60 13.11 12.74 3.89
N ARG A 61 12.49 12.98 5.04
CA ARG A 61 13.10 13.39 6.29
C ARG A 61 12.64 12.45 7.40
N PHE A 62 13.46 12.32 8.43
CA PHE A 62 13.17 11.47 9.58
C PHE A 62 13.41 12.26 10.87
N SER A 63 12.53 12.11 11.84
CA SER A 63 12.71 12.58 13.21
C SER A 63 12.62 11.35 14.11
N PRO A 64 13.75 10.90 14.69
CA PRO A 64 13.74 9.79 15.64
C PRO A 64 12.83 10.13 16.82
N GLN A 65 12.14 9.14 17.37
CA GLN A 65 11.14 9.36 18.42
C GLN A 65 11.68 10.08 19.68
N LYS A 66 12.94 9.82 20.03
CA LYS A 66 13.62 10.41 21.20
C LYS A 66 14.27 11.77 20.92
N LEU A 67 14.24 12.22 19.66
CA LEU A 67 14.95 13.39 19.18
C LEU A 67 13.97 14.39 18.57
N LEU A 68 14.09 15.66 18.98
CA LEU A 68 13.21 16.74 18.51
C LEU A 68 13.71 17.41 17.21
N HIS A 69 14.67 16.80 16.51
CA HIS A 69 15.22 17.34 15.27
C HIS A 69 14.84 16.51 14.05
N ILE A 70 14.42 17.21 12.99
CA ILE A 70 14.13 16.62 11.69
C ILE A 70 15.43 16.60 10.89
N GLN A 71 15.88 15.42 10.48
CA GLN A 71 17.10 15.22 9.70
C GLN A 71 16.81 14.66 8.30
N PRO A 72 17.68 14.93 7.31
CA PRO A 72 17.67 14.23 6.04
C PRO A 72 17.71 12.72 6.24
N LEU A 73 16.85 11.98 5.53
CA LEU A 73 16.95 10.52 5.53
C LEU A 73 18.09 10.10 4.61
N ASP A 74 19.07 9.39 5.16
CA ASP A 74 20.18 8.84 4.37
C ASP A 74 19.73 7.58 3.61
N VAL A 75 19.28 7.78 2.38
CA VAL A 75 18.89 6.70 1.46
C VAL A 75 20.08 5.93 0.88
N ASN A 76 21.31 6.15 1.38
CA ASN A 76 22.46 5.30 1.06
C ASN A 76 22.52 4.02 1.89
N ASN A 77 21.56 3.80 2.79
CA ASN A 77 21.38 2.54 3.48
C ASN A 77 20.76 1.49 2.54
N ASP A 78 21.31 0.27 2.49
CA ASP A 78 20.80 -0.82 1.64
C ASP A 78 19.40 -1.32 2.04
N ARG A 79 18.95 -1.01 3.26
CA ARG A 79 17.59 -1.27 3.73
C ARG A 79 16.56 -0.29 3.16
N LEU A 80 17.00 0.89 2.71
CA LEU A 80 16.11 1.98 2.29
C LEU A 80 16.07 2.09 0.76
N HIS A 81 14.86 2.23 0.23
CA HIS A 81 14.65 2.39 -1.20
C HIS A 81 13.51 3.38 -1.48
N ILE A 82 13.70 4.33 -2.39
CA ILE A 82 12.63 5.19 -2.88
C ILE A 82 12.09 4.58 -4.17
N ALA A 83 10.84 4.13 -4.13
CA ALA A 83 10.14 3.56 -5.28
C ALA A 83 9.79 4.62 -6.34
N SER A 84 9.36 4.16 -7.52
CA SER A 84 9.07 5.05 -8.66
C SER A 84 7.90 6.00 -8.40
N ASP A 85 6.97 5.60 -7.54
CA ASP A 85 5.85 6.41 -7.05
C ASP A 85 6.22 7.23 -5.80
N LEU A 86 7.52 7.40 -5.53
CA LEU A 86 8.07 8.20 -4.42
C LEU A 86 7.85 7.63 -3.02
N ALA A 87 7.25 6.44 -2.91
CA ALA A 87 7.11 5.76 -1.64
C ALA A 87 8.48 5.36 -1.07
N LEU A 88 8.67 5.57 0.24
CA LEU A 88 9.84 5.06 0.95
C LEU A 88 9.58 3.63 1.38
N GLU A 89 10.43 2.71 0.95
CA GLU A 89 10.45 1.33 1.36
C GLU A 89 11.59 1.09 2.34
N ILE A 90 11.27 0.50 3.49
CA ILE A 90 12.25 0.09 4.49
C ILE A 90 12.17 -1.43 4.58
N LYS A 91 13.26 -2.10 4.25
CA LYS A 91 13.43 -3.54 4.44
C LYS A 91 13.92 -3.81 5.85
N ASP A 92 13.41 -4.87 6.46
CA ASP A 92 13.87 -5.33 7.77
C ASP A 92 13.82 -4.22 8.83
N ALA A 93 12.60 -3.81 9.20
CA ALA A 93 12.37 -2.72 10.14
C ALA A 93 12.96 -3.03 11.52
N THR A 94 13.69 -2.08 12.09
CA THR A 94 14.41 -2.17 13.37
C THR A 94 13.89 -1.13 14.37
N LEU A 95 14.22 -1.26 15.65
CA LEU A 95 13.79 -0.30 16.67
C LEU A 95 14.33 1.13 16.42
N ASP A 96 15.44 1.26 15.70
CA ASP A 96 16.01 2.57 15.34
C ASP A 96 15.22 3.27 14.24
N ASP A 97 14.35 2.54 13.53
CA ASP A 97 13.44 3.11 12.54
C ASP A 97 12.21 3.77 13.20
N ASN A 98 12.10 3.75 14.55
CA ASN A 98 11.04 4.40 15.32
C ASN A 98 11.12 5.93 15.25
N GLY A 99 10.02 6.54 14.81
CA GLY A 99 9.91 7.99 14.74
C GLY A 99 8.94 8.46 13.68
N THR A 100 9.08 9.72 13.28
CA THR A 100 8.22 10.34 12.28
C THR A 100 8.96 10.57 10.97
N TYR A 101 8.41 10.05 9.89
CA TYR A 101 8.89 10.24 8.53
C TYR A 101 8.06 11.31 7.84
N TYR A 102 8.73 12.26 7.20
CA TYR A 102 8.10 13.36 6.49
C TYR A 102 8.51 13.30 5.03
N CYS A 103 7.52 13.29 4.12
CA CYS A 103 7.76 13.60 2.73
C CYS A 103 7.57 15.12 2.55
N ILE A 104 8.64 15.84 2.24
CA ILE A 104 8.66 17.29 2.09
C ILE A 104 9.19 17.64 0.71
N TYR A 105 8.44 18.47 -0.02
CA TYR A 105 8.86 18.98 -1.33
C TYR A 105 8.56 20.47 -1.43
N ASN A 106 9.52 21.26 -1.92
CA ASN A 106 9.41 22.71 -2.01
C ASN A 106 8.88 23.37 -0.72
N ARG A 107 9.43 22.95 0.43
CA ARG A 107 9.06 23.42 1.78
C ARG A 107 7.59 23.16 2.17
N ARG A 108 6.89 22.29 1.45
CA ARG A 108 5.52 21.86 1.76
C ARG A 108 5.53 20.41 2.21
N LEU A 109 4.75 20.10 3.24
CA LEU A 109 4.56 18.75 3.72
C LEU A 109 3.60 18.00 2.77
N MET A 110 4.09 16.91 2.19
CA MET A 110 3.38 16.06 1.24
C MET A 110 2.75 14.84 1.93
N ALA A 111 3.45 14.27 2.92
CA ALA A 111 2.95 13.17 3.74
C ALA A 111 3.74 13.09 5.06
N MET A 112 3.14 12.55 6.11
CA MET A 112 3.77 12.33 7.41
C MET A 112 3.32 10.98 7.98
N HIS A 113 4.28 10.14 8.35
CA HIS A 113 4.01 8.83 8.92
C HIS A 113 4.75 8.67 10.23
N THR A 114 4.03 8.47 11.33
CA THR A 114 4.61 8.02 12.59
C THR A 114 4.71 6.51 12.55
N VAL A 115 5.90 5.98 12.78
CA VAL A 115 6.20 4.55 12.70
C VAL A 115 6.65 4.08 14.07
N ASP A 116 5.93 3.10 14.60
CA ASP A 116 6.25 2.36 15.81
C ASP A 116 6.60 0.91 15.43
N VAL A 117 7.88 0.59 15.46
CA VAL A 117 8.42 -0.76 15.34
C VAL A 117 8.40 -1.41 16.72
N VAL A 118 7.67 -2.53 16.81
CA VAL A 118 7.51 -3.29 18.04
C VAL A 118 8.12 -4.68 17.92
N PRO A 119 8.91 -5.14 18.91
CA PRO A 119 9.53 -6.47 18.85
C PRO A 119 8.48 -7.57 19.09
N ASN A 120 7.56 -7.34 20.03
CA ASN A 120 6.57 -8.32 20.47
C ASN A 120 5.16 -7.71 20.44
N GLU A 121 4.53 -7.79 19.28
CA GLU A 121 3.12 -7.47 19.12
C GLU A 121 2.25 -8.67 19.52
N PRO A 122 1.37 -8.57 20.55
CA PRO A 122 0.44 -9.64 20.87
C PRO A 122 -0.40 -9.97 19.64
N ASN A 123 -0.33 -11.20 19.16
CA ASN A 123 -0.92 -11.61 17.90
C ASN A 123 -1.65 -12.94 18.02
N ARG A 124 -2.85 -13.02 17.44
CA ARG A 124 -3.64 -14.23 17.32
C ARG A 124 -3.72 -14.69 15.86
N ILE A 125 -3.34 -15.93 15.60
CA ILE A 125 -3.44 -16.52 14.26
C ILE A 125 -4.83 -17.14 14.06
N ILE A 126 -5.45 -16.85 12.92
CA ILE A 126 -6.77 -17.34 12.55
C ILE A 126 -6.67 -17.93 11.14
N LEU A 127 -7.23 -19.12 10.96
CA LEU A 127 -7.38 -19.74 9.65
C LEU A 127 -8.82 -19.56 9.16
N GLU A 128 -8.99 -18.89 8.03
CA GLU A 128 -10.27 -18.77 7.35
C GLU A 128 -10.64 -20.08 6.67
N ARG A 129 -11.65 -20.76 7.21
CA ARG A 129 -12.33 -21.88 6.55
C ARG A 129 -13.61 -21.36 5.92
N LYS A 130 -13.79 -21.65 4.63
CA LYS A 130 -15.06 -21.39 3.93
C LYS A 130 -15.97 -22.59 4.15
N ARG A 131 -17.21 -22.36 4.58
CA ARG A 131 -18.26 -23.40 4.50
C ARG A 131 -18.63 -23.67 3.05
N LEU A 132 -19.26 -24.82 2.81
CA LEU A 132 -19.98 -25.13 1.57
C LEU A 132 -21.00 -24.03 1.20
N SER A 133 -21.53 -23.30 2.19
CA SER A 133 -22.45 -22.16 1.99
C SER A 133 -21.76 -20.83 1.65
N GLY A 134 -20.45 -20.81 1.41
CA GLY A 134 -19.68 -19.62 1.05
C GLY A 134 -19.40 -18.63 2.18
N LYS A 135 -19.99 -18.80 3.37
CA LYS A 135 -19.72 -17.96 4.55
C LYS A 135 -18.39 -18.34 5.23
N SER A 136 -17.62 -17.31 5.58
CA SER A 136 -16.37 -17.43 6.35
C SER A 136 -16.67 -17.80 7.80
N GLU A 137 -15.96 -18.80 8.34
CA GLU A 137 -16.02 -19.17 9.77
C GLU A 137 -14.96 -18.47 10.63
N ALA A 138 -14.20 -17.52 10.07
CA ALA A 138 -13.13 -16.87 10.79
C ALA A 138 -13.67 -16.15 12.04
N LYS A 139 -13.35 -16.66 13.23
CA LYS A 139 -13.74 -16.08 14.53
C LYS A 139 -12.89 -14.87 14.88
N VAL A 140 -12.97 -13.79 14.10
CA VAL A 140 -12.26 -12.53 14.35
C VAL A 140 -12.78 -11.82 15.61
N LEU A 141 -11.93 -11.02 16.25
CA LEU A 141 -12.30 -10.24 17.43
C LEU A 141 -13.35 -9.19 17.05
N LYS A 142 -14.47 -9.20 17.78
CA LYS A 142 -15.54 -8.21 17.58
C LYS A 142 -15.04 -6.80 17.91
N THR A 143 -15.64 -5.83 17.22
CA THR A 143 -15.50 -4.40 17.56
C THR A 143 -16.13 -4.13 18.92
N TRP A 144 -15.44 -3.37 19.76
CA TRP A 144 -15.95 -2.89 21.05
C TRP A 144 -16.21 -1.39 21.00
N LEU A 145 -17.43 -1.00 21.36
CA LEU A 145 -17.86 0.40 21.48
C LEU A 145 -17.82 0.79 22.96
N LEU A 146 -16.77 1.51 23.33
CA LEU A 146 -16.52 1.98 24.69
C LEU A 146 -17.13 3.37 24.82
N LYS A 147 -18.47 3.40 24.86
CA LYS A 147 -19.25 4.66 24.84
C LYS A 147 -18.84 5.61 25.96
N GLU A 148 -18.61 5.08 27.16
CA GLU A 148 -18.17 5.85 28.33
C GLU A 148 -16.83 6.57 28.13
N ASN A 149 -15.95 5.98 27.31
CA ASN A 149 -14.64 6.54 26.98
C ASN A 149 -14.65 7.38 25.71
N ASN A 150 -15.77 7.42 24.97
CA ASN A 150 -15.83 7.92 23.60
C ASN A 150 -14.81 7.22 22.67
N LEU A 151 -14.64 5.91 22.82
CA LEU A 151 -13.65 5.13 22.04
C LEU A 151 -14.28 3.93 21.33
N LYS A 152 -13.82 3.68 20.11
CA LYS A 152 -14.07 2.47 19.33
C LYS A 152 -12.78 1.68 19.23
N LEU A 153 -12.78 0.47 19.79
CA LEU A 153 -11.67 -0.47 19.73
C LEU A 153 -11.99 -1.57 18.72
N TYR A 154 -11.14 -1.74 17.71
CA TYR A 154 -11.40 -2.68 16.61
C TYR A 154 -10.11 -3.18 15.96
N THR A 155 -10.25 -4.14 15.06
CA THR A 155 -9.12 -4.64 14.25
C THR A 155 -9.11 -3.93 12.91
N LYS A 156 -8.08 -3.14 12.63
CA LYS A 156 -7.84 -2.53 11.32
C LYS A 156 -7.08 -3.52 10.45
N TRP A 157 -7.75 -4.02 9.41
CA TRP A 157 -7.20 -5.03 8.52
C TRP A 157 -6.41 -4.39 7.38
N SER A 158 -5.27 -4.98 7.05
CA SER A 158 -4.58 -4.76 5.78
C SER A 158 -5.33 -5.43 4.63
N GLU A 159 -4.93 -5.07 3.42
CA GLU A 159 -5.21 -5.88 2.24
C GLU A 159 -4.60 -7.28 2.37
N TRP A 160 -5.16 -8.20 1.60
CA TRP A 160 -4.59 -9.53 1.46
C TRP A 160 -3.22 -9.45 0.79
N SER A 161 -2.29 -10.26 1.28
CA SER A 161 -1.06 -10.55 0.55
C SER A 161 -1.38 -11.18 -0.80
N THR A 162 -0.42 -11.11 -1.71
CA THR A 162 -0.42 -11.97 -2.89
C THR A 162 -0.50 -13.43 -2.47
N CYS A 163 -1.02 -14.26 -3.38
CA CYS A 163 -1.05 -15.69 -3.16
C CYS A 163 0.37 -16.24 -3.15
N SER A 164 0.67 -17.15 -2.23
CA SER A 164 2.01 -17.74 -2.10
C SER A 164 2.41 -18.61 -3.29
N ARG A 165 1.42 -19.09 -4.06
CA ARG A 165 1.56 -19.93 -5.25
C ARG A 165 0.46 -19.61 -6.26
N CYS A 166 0.70 -19.89 -7.52
CA CYS A 166 -0.28 -19.78 -8.58
C CYS A 166 -0.49 -21.14 -9.28
N ASP A 167 -1.59 -21.29 -10.04
CA ASP A 167 -2.12 -22.52 -10.69
C ASP A 167 -2.42 -23.70 -9.75
N ARG A 168 -2.19 -23.53 -8.45
CA ARG A 168 -2.46 -24.50 -7.39
C ARG A 168 -2.93 -23.75 -6.16
N THR A 169 -3.56 -24.47 -5.23
CA THR A 169 -3.97 -23.90 -3.96
C THR A 169 -2.76 -23.38 -3.18
N GLY A 170 -2.71 -22.06 -3.02
CA GLY A 170 -1.75 -21.35 -2.20
C GLY A 170 -2.39 -20.78 -0.92
N LEU A 171 -1.57 -20.05 -0.17
CA LEU A 171 -1.96 -19.32 1.03
C LEU A 171 -1.78 -17.83 0.79
N ARG A 172 -2.70 -17.06 1.33
CA ARG A 172 -2.58 -15.61 1.48
C ARG A 172 -2.83 -15.25 2.93
N LYS A 173 -2.29 -14.13 3.37
CA LYS A 173 -2.49 -13.62 4.73
C LYS A 173 -2.79 -12.14 4.71
N LYS A 174 -3.54 -11.67 5.71
CA LYS A 174 -3.66 -10.25 6.03
C LYS A 174 -3.46 -10.02 7.51
N TYR A 175 -2.96 -8.85 7.83
CA TYR A 175 -2.63 -8.45 9.19
C TYR A 175 -3.71 -7.51 9.71
N GLY A 176 -4.16 -7.74 10.93
CA GLY A 176 -5.16 -6.97 11.63
C GLY A 176 -4.55 -6.32 12.84
N ILE A 177 -4.41 -5.00 12.85
CA ILE A 177 -3.79 -4.29 13.97
C ILE A 177 -4.88 -3.80 14.93
N CYS A 178 -4.68 -4.03 16.23
CA CYS A 178 -5.50 -3.41 17.27
C CYS A 178 -5.46 -1.89 17.11
N THR A 179 -6.61 -1.27 16.89
CA THR A 179 -6.71 0.15 16.55
C THR A 179 -7.82 0.82 17.36
N LEU A 180 -7.55 2.05 17.79
CA LEU A 180 -8.48 2.94 18.48
C LEU A 180 -8.88 4.11 17.58
N LYS A 181 -10.12 4.55 17.75
CA LYS A 181 -10.72 5.73 17.11
C LYS A 181 -11.71 6.38 18.08
N LYS A 182 -11.90 7.69 18.02
CA LYS A 182 -13.02 8.35 18.71
C LYS A 182 -14.36 7.98 18.07
N ILE A 183 -15.39 7.75 18.89
CA ILE A 183 -16.75 7.55 18.36
C ILE A 183 -17.29 8.89 17.83
N TYR A 184 -17.23 9.91 18.68
CA TYR A 184 -17.59 11.29 18.39
C TYR A 184 -16.32 12.14 18.42
N MET A 185 -15.89 12.64 17.26
CA MET A 185 -14.59 13.32 17.18
C MET A 185 -14.58 14.70 17.83
N SER A 186 -15.74 15.37 17.89
CA SER A 186 -15.95 16.64 18.59
C SER A 186 -15.83 16.52 20.11
N GLU A 187 -15.93 15.31 20.66
CA GLU A 187 -15.90 15.07 22.09
C GLU A 187 -14.53 14.56 22.55
N LYS A 188 -14.21 14.83 23.82
CA LYS A 188 -12.98 14.35 24.45
C LYS A 188 -13.11 12.86 24.77
N SER A 189 -12.04 12.09 24.59
CA SER A 189 -11.98 10.73 25.13
C SER A 189 -11.64 10.73 26.63
N LYS A 190 -11.97 9.64 27.31
CA LYS A 190 -11.66 9.43 28.74
C LYS A 190 -10.80 8.18 28.93
N PRO A 191 -9.99 8.08 30.01
CA PRO A 191 -9.74 9.09 31.06
C PRO A 191 -8.92 10.31 30.63
N VAL A 192 -8.28 10.27 29.46
CA VAL A 192 -7.56 11.40 28.88
C VAL A 192 -7.94 11.52 27.41
N ASP A 193 -7.89 12.75 26.90
CA ASP A 193 -8.19 12.99 25.51
C ASP A 193 -7.06 12.47 24.61
N ILE A 194 -7.40 11.71 23.57
CA ILE A 194 -6.44 11.27 22.57
C ILE A 194 -6.30 12.36 21.50
N PRO A 195 -5.07 12.66 21.04
CA PRO A 195 -4.79 13.74 20.11
C PRO A 195 -5.18 13.37 18.66
N LEU A 196 -6.38 12.85 18.48
CA LEU A 196 -6.97 12.64 17.17
C LEU A 196 -7.61 13.96 16.72
N THR A 197 -7.25 14.43 15.53
CA THR A 197 -7.75 15.69 14.97
C THR A 197 -8.72 15.41 13.82
N LEU A 198 -9.95 15.92 13.91
CA LEU A 198 -10.76 16.27 12.74
C LEU A 198 -10.99 17.78 12.76
N HIS A 199 -11.05 18.31 11.54
CA HIS A 199 -11.73 19.52 11.10
C HIS A 199 -10.93 20.82 10.87
N ASP A 200 -11.19 21.29 9.66
CA ASP A 200 -11.28 22.64 9.13
C ASP A 200 -10.03 23.43 8.78
N LEU A 201 -9.93 23.67 7.45
CA LEU A 201 -9.07 24.61 6.75
C LEU A 201 -7.58 24.22 6.79
N ASN A 202 -7.18 23.38 5.83
CA ASN A 202 -5.79 23.15 5.37
C ASN A 202 -4.85 22.19 6.12
N ALA A 203 -5.30 21.27 6.98
CA ALA A 203 -4.34 20.41 7.68
C ALA A 203 -4.87 19.07 8.27
N TYR A 204 -4.71 18.00 7.49
CA TYR A 204 -4.40 16.60 7.87
C TYR A 204 -5.39 15.75 8.72
N GLU A 205 -5.62 14.50 8.27
CA GLU A 205 -6.48 13.51 8.92
C GLU A 205 -5.67 12.48 9.70
N MET A 206 -5.65 12.57 11.04
CA MET A 206 -5.24 11.45 11.90
C MET A 206 -6.47 11.03 12.71
N THR A 207 -7.14 9.99 12.24
CA THR A 207 -8.45 9.55 12.77
C THR A 207 -8.37 8.29 13.62
N GLU A 208 -7.21 7.62 13.60
CA GLU A 208 -7.02 6.28 14.14
C GLU A 208 -5.59 6.13 14.67
N ILE A 209 -5.42 5.46 15.81
CA ILE A 209 -4.12 5.19 16.44
C ILE A 209 -4.04 3.69 16.81
N PRO A 210 -2.95 2.98 16.47
CA PRO A 210 -2.71 1.62 16.94
C PRO A 210 -2.62 1.53 18.48
N CYS A 211 -3.16 0.47 19.07
CA CYS A 211 -3.24 0.30 20.54
C CYS A 211 -1.88 0.31 21.25
N ARG A 212 -0.79 0.02 20.52
CA ARG A 212 0.58 -0.07 21.03
C ARG A 212 1.48 1.04 20.45
N SER A 213 0.87 2.04 19.82
CA SER A 213 1.61 3.20 19.34
C SER A 213 2.05 4.08 20.49
N SER A 214 3.21 4.71 20.37
CA SER A 214 3.65 5.71 21.35
C SER A 214 2.83 6.99 21.33
N MET A 215 2.02 7.21 20.29
CA MET A 215 1.12 8.36 20.21
C MET A 215 -0.13 8.17 21.09
N LEU A 216 -0.36 6.96 21.60
CA LEU A 216 -1.47 6.68 22.49
C LEU A 216 -1.08 7.05 23.93
N PRO A 217 -1.83 7.92 24.62
CA PRO A 217 -1.53 8.27 26.01
C PRO A 217 -1.54 7.03 26.92
N ASP A 218 -0.59 6.96 27.86
CA ASP A 218 -0.44 5.81 28.77
C ASP A 218 -1.71 5.46 29.53
N LYS A 219 -2.51 6.46 29.92
CA LYS A 219 -3.79 6.24 30.61
C LYS A 219 -4.81 5.51 29.75
N ILE A 220 -4.76 5.65 28.43
CA ILE A 220 -5.60 4.89 27.48
C ILE A 220 -4.95 3.55 27.15
N ALA A 221 -3.64 3.54 26.88
CA ALA A 221 -2.91 2.32 26.54
C ALA A 221 -2.99 1.25 27.64
N ASN A 222 -3.01 1.68 28.91
CA ASN A 222 -3.11 0.80 30.08
C ASN A 222 -4.54 0.40 30.46
N LEU A 223 -5.57 0.86 29.76
CA LEU A 223 -6.93 0.34 29.97
C LEU A 223 -6.93 -1.15 29.65
N LYS A 224 -7.48 -1.96 30.55
CA LYS A 224 -7.43 -3.44 30.48
C LYS A 224 -7.81 -3.96 29.09
N PHE A 225 -8.92 -3.47 28.55
CA PHE A 225 -9.42 -3.88 27.23
C PHE A 225 -8.54 -3.45 26.04
N VAL A 226 -7.75 -2.37 26.16
CA VAL A 226 -6.80 -1.93 25.12
C VAL A 226 -5.55 -2.80 25.21
N LYS A 227 -5.00 -2.93 26.42
CA LYS A 227 -3.76 -3.64 26.70
C LYS A 227 -3.85 -5.13 26.37
N GLU A 228 -4.97 -5.77 26.70
CA GLU A 228 -5.17 -7.21 26.50
C GLU A 228 -5.62 -7.57 25.06
N ARG A 229 -6.05 -6.59 24.27
CA ARG A 229 -6.52 -6.88 22.90
C ARG A 229 -5.35 -7.19 21.98
N ALA A 230 -5.26 -8.44 21.55
CA ALA A 230 -4.31 -8.87 20.54
C ALA A 230 -4.65 -8.30 19.15
N SER A 231 -3.59 -8.07 18.36
CA SER A 231 -3.68 -8.01 16.90
C SER A 231 -3.96 -9.41 16.34
N GLU A 232 -4.36 -9.48 15.09
CA GLU A 232 -4.82 -10.72 14.46
C GLU A 232 -4.11 -10.94 13.13
N THR A 233 -3.76 -12.18 12.83
CA THR A 233 -3.28 -12.58 11.50
C THR A 233 -4.26 -13.57 10.92
N LEU A 234 -4.91 -13.19 9.81
CA LEU A 234 -5.84 -14.07 9.12
C LEU A 234 -5.17 -14.72 7.92
N TYR A 235 -5.15 -16.05 7.89
CA TYR A 235 -4.74 -16.85 6.76
C TYR A 235 -5.95 -17.32 5.98
N GLY A 236 -5.86 -17.30 4.65
CA GLY A 236 -6.87 -17.84 3.76
C GLY A 236 -6.23 -18.59 2.61
N PHE A 237 -6.97 -19.55 2.05
CA PHE A 237 -6.57 -20.23 0.83
C PHE A 237 -6.87 -19.35 -0.39
N CYS A 238 -6.02 -19.46 -1.41
CA CYS A 238 -6.18 -18.79 -2.69
C CYS A 238 -5.83 -19.75 -3.82
N ASN A 239 -6.45 -19.55 -4.98
CA ASN A 239 -6.09 -20.20 -6.22
C ASN A 239 -6.13 -19.13 -7.30
N VAL A 240 -4.96 -18.71 -7.77
CA VAL A 240 -4.80 -17.65 -8.77
C VAL A 240 -4.02 -18.22 -9.93
N SER A 241 -4.39 -17.88 -11.15
CA SER A 241 -3.61 -18.30 -12.32
C SER A 241 -2.25 -17.63 -12.32
N CYS A 242 -1.21 -18.35 -12.71
CA CYS A 242 0.09 -17.72 -12.88
C CYS A 242 -0.01 -16.67 -13.99
N PRO A 243 0.67 -15.51 -13.85
CA PRO A 243 0.86 -14.63 -14.99
C PRO A 243 1.47 -15.51 -16.08
N ASN A 244 0.87 -15.53 -17.28
CA ASN A 244 1.48 -16.17 -18.43
C ASN A 244 2.88 -15.57 -18.54
N THR A 245 3.91 -16.31 -18.12
CA THR A 245 5.27 -15.99 -18.48
C THR A 245 5.21 -15.99 -19.99
N GLY A 246 5.37 -14.83 -20.62
CA GLY A 246 5.20 -14.68 -22.07
C GLY A 246 6.10 -15.59 -22.91
N ILE A 247 6.87 -16.47 -22.26
CA ILE A 247 7.59 -17.62 -22.77
C ILE A 247 6.63 -18.54 -23.53
N GLU A 248 6.61 -18.38 -24.85
CA GLU A 248 5.96 -19.28 -25.79
C GLU A 248 7.04 -20.14 -26.47
N PHE A 249 6.81 -21.46 -26.49
CA PHE A 249 7.68 -22.40 -27.18
C PHE A 249 7.18 -22.59 -28.62
N VAL A 250 8.00 -22.22 -29.59
CA VAL A 250 7.75 -22.49 -31.01
C VAL A 250 8.25 -23.88 -31.31
N THR A 251 7.37 -24.75 -31.78
CA THR A 251 7.67 -26.14 -32.12
C THR A 251 7.62 -26.36 -33.63
N ASP A 252 8.37 -27.34 -34.13
CA ASP A 252 8.24 -27.81 -35.52
C ASP A 252 7.03 -28.74 -35.68
N SER A 253 6.79 -29.22 -36.90
CA SER A 253 5.70 -30.15 -37.21
C SER A 253 5.80 -31.49 -36.47
N SER A 254 6.95 -31.81 -35.85
CA SER A 254 7.16 -33.00 -35.03
C SER A 254 7.02 -32.73 -33.53
N GLY A 255 6.73 -31.49 -33.13
CA GLY A 255 6.57 -31.08 -31.73
C GLY A 255 7.89 -30.75 -31.01
N LYS A 256 9.03 -30.72 -31.73
CA LYS A 256 10.33 -30.36 -31.14
C LYS A 256 10.45 -28.85 -31.02
N ILE A 257 10.86 -28.38 -29.83
CA ILE A 257 11.06 -26.95 -29.56
C ILE A 257 12.21 -26.43 -30.43
N ILE A 258 11.90 -25.49 -31.32
CA ILE A 258 12.86 -24.82 -32.20
C ILE A 258 13.27 -23.46 -31.62
N GLU A 259 12.36 -22.78 -30.91
CA GLU A 259 12.60 -21.44 -30.37
C GLU A 259 11.78 -21.22 -29.09
N THR A 260 12.33 -20.45 -28.16
CA THR A 260 11.66 -20.04 -26.92
C THR A 260 11.56 -18.53 -26.93
N VAL A 261 10.35 -17.98 -26.95
CA VAL A 261 10.09 -16.57 -27.17
C VAL A 261 9.52 -15.94 -25.92
N ASP A 262 10.19 -14.92 -25.39
CA ASP A 262 9.71 -14.16 -24.24
C ASP A 262 8.84 -12.97 -24.68
N LYS A 263 7.53 -13.21 -24.89
CA LYS A 263 6.53 -12.17 -25.24
C LYS A 263 6.45 -11.04 -24.21
N SER A 264 6.91 -11.24 -22.97
CA SER A 264 6.94 -10.17 -21.95
C SER A 264 7.92 -9.04 -22.31
N LYS A 265 8.84 -9.29 -23.24
CA LYS A 265 9.79 -8.31 -23.80
C LYS A 265 9.38 -7.79 -25.17
N ASN A 266 8.13 -8.00 -25.61
CA ASN A 266 7.68 -7.74 -26.98
C ASN A 266 8.52 -8.46 -28.05
N LEU A 267 9.09 -9.61 -27.72
CA LEU A 267 9.78 -10.47 -28.68
C LEU A 267 8.77 -11.44 -29.27
N TYR A 268 8.87 -11.64 -30.59
CA TYR A 268 8.05 -12.58 -31.36
C TYR A 268 8.99 -13.40 -32.25
N SER A 269 8.68 -14.69 -32.41
CA SER A 269 9.39 -15.51 -33.40
C SER A 269 8.81 -15.27 -34.79
N PHE A 270 9.66 -15.23 -35.80
CA PHE A 270 9.24 -15.19 -37.21
C PHE A 270 8.49 -16.47 -37.65
N LYS A 271 8.54 -17.53 -36.84
CA LYS A 271 7.84 -18.80 -37.09
C LYS A 271 6.51 -18.90 -36.33
N GLN A 272 6.17 -17.91 -35.50
CA GLN A 272 4.85 -17.82 -34.88
C GLN A 272 3.84 -17.29 -35.88
N LYS A 273 2.60 -17.79 -35.80
CA LYS A 273 1.48 -17.13 -36.47
C LYS A 273 1.38 -15.73 -35.88
N LEU A 274 1.49 -14.70 -36.73
CA LEU A 274 1.34 -13.31 -36.28
C LEU A 274 -0.02 -13.17 -35.57
N PRO A 275 -0.08 -12.47 -34.43
CA PRO A 275 -1.36 -12.21 -33.78
C PRO A 275 -2.28 -11.49 -34.78
N ASP A 276 -3.57 -11.83 -34.73
CA ASP A 276 -4.55 -11.16 -35.57
C ASP A 276 -4.47 -9.66 -35.30
N LEU A 277 -4.18 -8.89 -36.36
CA LEU A 277 -4.09 -7.45 -36.25
C LEU A 277 -5.42 -6.93 -35.68
N PRO A 278 -5.41 -6.05 -34.67
CA PRO A 278 -6.63 -5.42 -34.21
C PRO A 278 -7.31 -4.79 -35.42
N GLY A 279 -8.63 -4.99 -35.54
CA GLY A 279 -9.40 -4.47 -36.65
C GLY A 279 -9.11 -2.98 -36.84
N PHE A 280 -8.89 -2.57 -38.10
CA PHE A 280 -8.59 -1.17 -38.41
C PHE A 280 -9.63 -0.24 -37.75
N VAL A 281 -9.15 0.84 -37.13
CA VAL A 281 -10.02 1.88 -36.60
C VAL A 281 -10.83 2.44 -37.76
N LYS A 282 -12.13 2.12 -37.80
CA LYS A 282 -13.06 2.72 -38.76
C LYS A 282 -13.27 4.18 -38.35
N ARG A 283 -12.69 5.10 -39.12
CA ARG A 283 -12.96 6.54 -38.99
C ARG A 283 -14.18 6.87 -39.83
N ALA A 284 -15.22 7.40 -39.21
CA ALA A 284 -16.38 7.97 -39.89
C ALA A 284 -16.38 9.48 -39.69
N TYR A 285 -16.53 10.24 -40.76
CA TYR A 285 -16.76 11.68 -40.69
C TYR A 285 -18.27 11.91 -40.63
N VAL A 286 -18.71 12.68 -39.64
CA VAL A 286 -20.12 13.09 -39.49
C VAL A 286 -20.17 14.58 -39.76
N TYR A 287 -20.92 14.98 -40.79
CA TYR A 287 -21.18 16.37 -41.11
C TYR A 287 -22.61 16.70 -40.69
N GLU A 288 -22.78 17.75 -39.89
CA GLU A 288 -24.06 18.21 -39.37
C GLU A 288 -24.09 19.74 -39.40
N GLU A 289 -25.29 20.32 -39.59
CA GLU A 289 -25.48 21.77 -39.64
C GLU A 289 -25.34 22.40 -38.24
N GLU A 290 -24.93 23.67 -38.21
CA GLU A 290 -24.69 24.42 -36.98
C GLU A 290 -25.96 24.46 -36.11
N ALA A 291 -25.82 24.17 -34.81
CA ALA A 291 -26.90 24.03 -33.81
C ALA A 291 -27.74 22.73 -33.83
N THR A 292 -27.33 21.70 -34.56
CA THR A 292 -27.95 20.35 -34.46
C THR A 292 -27.19 19.41 -33.51
N LYS A 293 -27.89 18.41 -32.95
CA LYS A 293 -27.32 17.47 -31.96
C LYS A 293 -26.66 16.28 -32.66
N ILE A 294 -25.34 16.22 -32.62
CA ILE A 294 -24.57 15.07 -33.12
C ILE A 294 -24.71 13.88 -32.14
N VAL A 295 -25.20 12.74 -32.63
CA VAL A 295 -25.30 11.49 -31.85
C VAL A 295 -24.27 10.49 -32.35
N LEU A 296 -23.18 10.34 -31.60
CA LEU A 296 -22.16 9.32 -31.86
C LEU A 296 -22.59 7.98 -31.26
N LYS A 297 -22.77 6.96 -32.10
CA LYS A 297 -23.01 5.58 -31.65
C LYS A 297 -21.71 4.77 -31.76
N CYS A 298 -21.36 4.04 -30.70
CA CYS A 298 -20.29 3.07 -30.78
C CYS A 298 -20.75 1.89 -31.65
N PRO A 299 -19.96 1.44 -32.65
CA PRO A 299 -20.20 0.14 -33.23
C PRO A 299 -19.88 -0.90 -32.15
N GLY A 300 -20.87 -1.72 -31.80
CA GLY A 300 -20.75 -2.77 -30.79
C GLY A 300 -19.58 -3.72 -31.06
#